data_AF-D3G1T7-F1
#
_entry.id   AF-D3G1T7-F1
#
_cell.length_a   1.000
_cell.length_b   1.000
_cell.length_c   1.000
_cell.angle_alpha   90.00
_cell.angle_beta   90.00
_cell.angle_gamma   90.00
#
_symmetry.space_group_name_H-M   'P 1'
#
loop_
_entity.id
_entity.type
_entity.pdbx_description
1 polymer ?
#
loop_
_entity_poly.entity_id
_entity_poly.type
_entity_poly.pdbx_seq_one_letter_code
_entity_poly.pdbx_strand_id
1 'polypeptide(L)'
;MWIKYRYLIINLICLISFITIAELVRWGHTFSIDLFIRELIQDAGLFLGFMKVMTEIGSSESILLLTTLLLVLLWLKSESTLFWFFSFLSVGGVLLNLGLKLFYQRERPGEEREIEVFGSSLDLISYSFPSGHTMRSVILLLFVIYITKSLTKRWIAKVVFIISIF
;
A
#
# COMPACT_ATOMS: atom_id res chain seq x y z
N MET A 1 -23.14 11.06 -17.97
CA MET A 1 -23.65 10.51 -16.70
C MET A 1 -23.11 9.11 -16.40
N TRP A 2 -23.16 8.18 -17.36
CA TRP A 2 -22.65 6.79 -17.24
C TRP A 2 -21.21 6.61 -16.73
N ILE A 3 -20.27 7.47 -17.15
CA ILE A 3 -18.85 7.37 -16.75
C ILE A 3 -18.65 7.56 -15.24
N LYS A 4 -19.42 8.44 -14.59
CA LYS A 4 -19.31 8.67 -13.13
C LYS A 4 -19.82 7.46 -12.33
N TYR A 5 -20.92 6.84 -12.78
CA TYR A 5 -21.46 5.64 -12.15
C TYR A 5 -20.52 4.45 -12.25
N ARG A 6 -19.76 4.31 -13.35
CA ARG A 6 -18.77 3.23 -13.49
C ARG A 6 -17.71 3.26 -12.38
N TYR A 7 -17.11 4.42 -12.09
CA TYR A 7 -16.09 4.51 -11.04
C TYR A 7 -16.67 4.28 -9.65
N LEU A 8 -17.91 4.75 -9.41
CA LEU A 8 -18.60 4.47 -8.15
C LEU A 8 -18.84 2.97 -7.95
N ILE A 9 -19.31 2.28 -9.00
CA ILE A 9 -19.54 0.83 -8.97
C ILE A 9 -18.24 0.08 -8.68
N ILE A 10 -17.13 0.44 -9.35
CA ILE A 10 -15.82 -0.19 -9.09
C ILE A 10 -15.40 -0.01 -7.64
N ASN A 11 -15.51 1.20 -7.08
CA ASN A 11 -15.17 1.46 -5.68
C ASN A 11 -16.06 0.67 -4.71
N LEU A 12 -17.37 0.55 -5.00
CA LEU A 12 -18.29 -0.26 -4.19
C LEU A 12 -17.93 -1.74 -4.23
N ILE A 13 -17.57 -2.27 -5.40
CA ILE A 13 -17.11 -3.65 -5.54
C ILE A 13 -15.83 -3.85 -4.72
N CYS A 14 -14.83 -2.98 -4.86
CA CYS A 14 -13.60 -3.07 -4.08
C CYS A 14 -13.85 -3.01 -2.57
N LEU A 15 -14.75 -2.13 -2.12
CA LEU A 15 -15.13 -2.01 -0.72
C LEU A 15 -15.81 -3.28 -0.20
N ILE A 16 -16.78 -3.81 -0.93
CA ILE A 16 -17.50 -5.04 -0.57
C ILE A 16 -16.52 -6.23 -0.54
N SER A 17 -15.65 -6.35 -1.54
CA SER A 17 -14.60 -7.37 -1.56
C SER A 17 -13.66 -7.24 -0.37
N PHE A 18 -13.21 -6.02 -0.03
CA PHE A 18 -12.36 -5.79 1.13
C PHE A 18 -13.05 -6.20 2.44
N ILE A 19 -14.30 -5.79 2.66
CA ILE A 19 -15.08 -6.15 3.85
C ILE A 19 -15.25 -7.67 3.92
N THR A 20 -15.55 -8.31 2.80
CA THR A 20 -15.75 -9.77 2.75
C THR A 20 -14.47 -10.51 3.14
N ILE A 21 -13.32 -10.12 2.59
CA ILE A 21 -12.02 -10.70 2.94
C ILE A 21 -11.68 -10.40 4.41
N ALA A 22 -11.92 -9.19 4.88
CA ALA A 22 -11.64 -8.80 6.26
C ALA A 22 -12.44 -9.63 7.27
N GLU A 23 -13.71 -9.95 6.97
CA GLU A 23 -14.54 -10.83 7.79
C GLU A 23 -14.07 -12.29 7.76
N LEU A 24 -13.69 -12.80 6.58
CA LEU A 24 -13.11 -14.14 6.45
C LEU A 24 -11.80 -14.28 7.24
N VAL A 25 -10.95 -13.24 7.20
CA VAL A 25 -9.71 -13.15 7.98
C VAL A 25 -10.02 -13.12 9.47
N ARG A 26 -11.01 -12.33 9.89
CA ARG A 26 -11.43 -12.22 11.30
C ARG A 26 -11.92 -13.56 11.87
N TRP A 27 -12.65 -14.34 11.07
CA TRP A 27 -13.13 -15.67 11.46
C TRP A 27 -12.09 -16.78 11.26
N GLY A 28 -10.89 -16.47 10.78
CA GLY A 28 -9.81 -17.43 10.60
C GLY A 28 -9.96 -18.36 9.39
N HIS A 29 -10.97 -18.15 8.54
CA HIS A 29 -11.23 -18.99 7.36
C HIS A 29 -10.15 -18.89 6.27
N THR A 30 -9.30 -17.86 6.29
CA THR A 30 -8.19 -17.71 5.34
C THR A 30 -6.93 -18.45 5.75
N PHE A 31 -6.84 -18.96 6.99
CA PHE A 31 -5.59 -19.48 7.53
C PHE A 31 -4.96 -20.61 6.69
N SER A 32 -5.76 -21.58 6.24
CA SER A 32 -5.26 -22.69 5.42
C SER A 32 -4.76 -22.24 4.05
N ILE A 33 -5.41 -21.22 3.45
CA ILE A 33 -4.99 -20.66 2.16
C ILE A 33 -3.72 -19.82 2.34
N ASP A 34 -3.65 -19.03 3.42
CA ASP A 34 -2.47 -18.23 3.77
C ASP A 34 -1.23 -19.13 3.94
N LEU A 35 -1.37 -20.25 4.65
CA LEU A 35 -0.29 -21.24 4.81
C LEU A 35 0.11 -21.89 3.49
N PHE A 36 -0.86 -22.34 2.69
CA PHE A 36 -0.59 -22.95 1.39
C PHE A 36 0.18 -22.01 0.46
N ILE A 37 -0.21 -20.73 0.39
CA ILE A 37 0.49 -19.72 -0.43
C ILE A 37 1.89 -19.46 0.14
N ARG A 38 2.04 -19.39 1.47
CA ARG A 38 3.36 -19.17 2.11
C ARG A 38 4.35 -20.27 1.76
N GLU A 39 3.93 -21.53 1.84
CA GLU A 39 4.77 -22.69 1.49
C GLU A 39 5.15 -22.67 0.01
N LEU A 40 4.17 -22.40 -0.88
CA LEU A 40 4.42 -22.29 -2.32
C LEU A 40 5.47 -21.22 -2.67
N ILE A 41 5.45 -20.08 -1.96
CA ILE A 41 6.42 -18.98 -2.19
C ILE A 41 7.79 -19.31 -1.60
N GLN A 42 7.87 -20.01 -0.47
CA GLN A 42 9.16 -20.35 0.15
C GLN A 42 10.01 -21.27 -0.72
N ASP A 43 9.37 -22.16 -1.48
CA ASP A 43 10.07 -23.08 -2.41
C ASP A 43 10.51 -22.41 -3.72
N ALA A 44 10.16 -21.14 -3.96
CA ALA A 44 10.32 -20.44 -5.24
C ALA A 44 11.73 -19.84 -5.49
N GLY A 45 12.82 -20.46 -4.99
CA GLY A 45 14.22 -20.22 -5.37
C GLY A 45 14.60 -18.79 -5.85
N LEU A 46 14.94 -18.63 -7.14
CA LEU A 46 15.36 -17.36 -7.74
C LEU A 46 14.29 -16.25 -7.69
N PHE A 47 13.01 -16.61 -7.74
CA PHE A 47 11.89 -15.67 -7.64
C PHE A 47 11.81 -15.04 -6.25
N LEU A 48 12.17 -15.79 -5.20
CA LEU A 48 12.24 -15.27 -3.84
C LEU A 48 13.30 -14.15 -3.70
N GLY A 49 14.46 -14.29 -4.38
CA GLY A 49 15.51 -13.27 -4.38
C GLY A 49 15.04 -11.95 -5.00
N PHE A 50 14.37 -12.02 -6.15
CA PHE A 50 13.76 -10.85 -6.79
C PHE A 50 12.67 -10.21 -5.91
N MET A 51 11.80 -11.03 -5.29
CA MET A 51 10.74 -10.54 -4.41
C MET A 51 11.27 -9.88 -3.14
N LYS A 52 12.42 -10.33 -2.61
CA LYS A 52 13.11 -9.65 -1.50
C LYS A 52 13.57 -8.25 -1.90
N VAL A 53 14.18 -8.09 -3.07
CA VAL A 53 14.57 -6.76 -3.58
C VAL A 53 13.36 -5.85 -3.75
N MET A 54 12.26 -6.37 -4.30
CA MET A 54 11.03 -5.60 -4.44
C MET A 54 10.41 -5.23 -3.09
N THR A 55 10.50 -6.11 -2.10
CA THR A 55 10.06 -5.83 -0.72
C THR A 55 10.88 -4.71 -0.10
N GLU A 56 12.19 -4.69 -0.34
CA GLU A 56 13.08 -3.65 0.17
C GLU A 56 12.80 -2.27 -0.45
N ILE A 57 12.54 -2.24 -1.77
CA ILE A 57 12.09 -1.03 -2.47
C ILE A 57 10.73 -0.56 -1.94
N GLY A 58 9.86 -1.50 -1.58
CA GLY A 58 8.57 -1.27 -0.93
C GLY A 58 8.62 -1.18 0.60
N SER A 59 9.80 -0.96 1.19
CA SER A 59 9.95 -0.81 2.64
C SER A 59 9.23 0.43 3.16
N SER A 60 8.96 0.48 4.46
CA SER A 60 8.25 1.61 5.06
C SER A 60 9.07 2.90 4.92
N GLU A 61 10.39 2.78 5.03
CA GLU A 61 11.39 3.83 4.88
C GLU A 61 11.40 4.36 3.44
N SER A 62 11.47 3.47 2.44
CA SER A 62 11.45 3.86 1.03
C SER A 62 10.14 4.57 0.65
N ILE A 63 9.01 4.05 1.11
CA ILE A 63 7.69 4.68 0.88
C ILE A 63 7.61 6.05 1.56
N LEU A 64 8.07 6.16 2.80
CA LEU A 64 8.08 7.42 3.55
C LEU A 64 8.95 8.48 2.85
N LEU A 65 10.15 8.08 2.43
CA LEU A 65 11.08 8.94 1.69
C LEU A 65 10.43 9.43 0.38
N LEU A 66 9.91 8.51 -0.43
CA LEU A 66 9.33 8.86 -1.73
C LEU A 66 8.05 9.71 -1.60
N THR A 67 7.20 9.41 -0.61
CA THR A 67 6.02 10.22 -0.27
C THR A 67 6.42 11.64 0.12
N THR A 68 7.44 11.78 0.98
CA THR A 68 7.93 13.09 1.44
C THR A 68 8.55 13.88 0.28
N LEU A 69 9.39 13.25 -0.53
CA LEU A 69 9.97 13.88 -1.72
C LEU A 69 8.89 14.37 -2.68
N LEU A 70 7.86 13.56 -2.93
CA LEU A 70 6.76 13.95 -3.81
C LEU A 70 5.97 15.15 -3.25
N LEU A 71 5.69 15.17 -1.95
CA LEU A 71 5.03 16.32 -1.29
C LEU A 71 5.88 17.59 -1.38
N VAL A 72 7.18 17.50 -1.12
CA VAL A 72 8.12 18.62 -1.27
C VAL A 72 8.15 19.12 -2.71
N LEU A 73 8.20 18.22 -3.70
CA LEU A 73 8.18 18.58 -5.11
C LEU A 73 6.88 19.29 -5.51
N LEU A 74 5.72 18.82 -5.05
CA LEU A 74 4.43 19.46 -5.31
C LEU A 74 4.35 20.86 -4.65
N TRP A 75 4.88 20.99 -3.44
CA TRP A 75 4.99 22.27 -2.74
C TRP A 75 5.87 23.26 -3.52
N LEU A 76 7.08 22.86 -3.91
CA LEU A 76 8.02 23.70 -4.66
C LEU A 76 7.49 24.13 -6.03
N LYS A 77 6.66 23.29 -6.66
CA LYS A 77 5.98 23.62 -7.92
C LYS A 77 4.71 24.45 -7.73
N SER A 78 4.35 24.82 -6.50
CA SER A 78 3.11 25.55 -6.19
C SER A 78 1.84 24.82 -6.64
N GLU A 79 1.87 23.48 -6.71
CA GLU A 79 0.74 22.64 -7.09
C GLU A 79 -0.14 22.33 -5.86
N SER A 80 -0.70 23.38 -5.26
CA SER A 80 -1.38 23.32 -3.95
C SER A 80 -2.53 22.30 -3.91
N THR A 81 -3.32 22.20 -4.98
CA THR A 81 -4.41 21.22 -5.09
C THR A 81 -3.89 19.78 -5.02
N LEU A 82 -2.82 19.46 -5.76
CA LEU A 82 -2.23 18.12 -5.76
C LEU A 82 -1.52 17.82 -4.44
N PHE A 83 -0.86 18.82 -3.86
CA PHE A 83 -0.22 18.70 -2.54
C PHE A 83 -1.24 18.30 -1.47
N TRP A 84 -2.34 19.04 -1.35
CA TRP A 84 -3.36 18.75 -0.35
C TRP A 84 -4.07 17.43 -0.65
N PHE A 85 -4.42 17.17 -1.91
CA PHE A 85 -5.04 15.91 -2.29
C PHE A 85 -4.17 14.70 -1.90
N PHE A 86 -2.87 14.74 -2.22
CA PHE A 86 -1.96 13.65 -1.85
C PHE A 86 -1.74 13.55 -0.34
N SER A 87 -1.65 14.69 0.36
CA SER A 87 -1.52 14.73 1.81
C SER A 87 -2.72 14.06 2.49
N PHE A 88 -3.94 14.38 2.05
CA PHE A 88 -5.16 13.76 2.58
C PHE A 88 -5.22 12.25 2.29
N LEU A 89 -4.85 11.82 1.07
CA LEU A 89 -4.81 10.40 0.73
C LEU A 89 -3.78 9.65 1.59
N SER A 90 -2.57 10.18 1.72
CA SER A 90 -1.48 9.53 2.45
C SER A 90 -1.75 9.50 3.96
N VAL A 91 -2.06 10.64 4.58
CA VAL A 91 -2.35 10.73 6.02
C VAL A 91 -3.65 9.97 6.34
N GLY A 92 -4.70 10.18 5.55
CA GLY A 92 -5.97 9.47 5.72
C GLY A 92 -5.80 7.95 5.59
N GLY A 93 -4.95 7.50 4.66
CA GLY A 93 -4.60 6.10 4.52
C GLY A 93 -3.89 5.51 5.74
N VAL A 94 -2.93 6.26 6.32
CA VAL A 94 -2.25 5.84 7.56
C VAL A 94 -3.23 5.75 8.73
N LEU A 95 -4.07 6.77 8.92
CA LEU A 95 -5.06 6.79 10.01
C LEU A 95 -6.10 5.69 9.86
N LEU A 96 -6.60 5.47 8.64
CA LEU A 96 -7.54 4.38 8.35
C LEU A 96 -6.89 3.01 8.58
N ASN A 97 -5.64 2.81 8.15
CA ASN A 97 -4.93 1.55 8.41
C ASN A 97 -4.78 1.29 9.92
N LEU A 98 -4.40 2.32 10.68
CA LEU A 98 -4.27 2.22 12.13
C LEU A 98 -5.61 1.88 12.78
N GLY A 99 -6.69 2.56 12.42
CA GLY A 99 -8.03 2.28 12.93
C GLY A 99 -8.48 0.85 12.63
N LEU A 100 -8.25 0.37 11.40
CA LEU A 100 -8.58 -1.00 11.01
C LEU A 100 -7.73 -2.04 11.76
N LYS A 101 -6.43 -1.78 11.96
CA LYS A 101 -5.55 -2.64 12.75
C LYS A 101 -6.03 -2.77 14.20
N LEU A 102 -6.41 -1.65 14.82
CA LEU A 102 -6.96 -1.63 16.18
C LEU A 102 -8.34 -2.30 16.28
N PHE A 103 -9.11 -2.32 15.19
CA PHE A 103 -10.41 -2.97 15.14
C PHE A 103 -10.31 -4.49 14.96
N TYR A 104 -9.47 -4.96 14.03
CA TYR A 104 -9.36 -6.40 13.71
C TYR A 104 -8.40 -7.15 14.62
N GLN A 105 -7.37 -6.47 15.16
CA GLN A 105 -6.40 -7.02 16.12
C GLN A 105 -5.80 -8.39 15.75
N ARG A 106 -5.64 -8.67 14.45
CA ARG A 106 -5.11 -9.95 13.99
C ARG A 106 -3.64 -10.07 14.40
N GLU A 107 -3.33 -11.05 15.22
CA GLU A 107 -1.96 -11.33 15.65
C GLU A 107 -1.07 -11.77 14.46
N ARG A 108 0.23 -11.48 14.57
CA ARG A 108 1.25 -12.05 13.69
C ARG A 108 1.72 -13.38 14.28
N PRO A 109 1.86 -14.46 13.48
CA PRO A 109 2.49 -15.68 13.96
C PRO A 109 4.00 -15.44 14.18
N GLY A 110 4.51 -15.65 15.40
CA GLY A 110 5.94 -15.60 15.73
C GLY A 110 6.44 -14.35 16.47
N GLU A 111 7.76 -14.14 16.46
CA GLU A 111 8.50 -13.02 17.09
C GLU A 111 8.40 -11.70 16.29
N GLU A 112 7.72 -11.68 15.14
CA GLU A 112 7.46 -10.48 14.31
C GLU A 112 6.46 -9.48 14.93
N ARG A 113 6.40 -9.44 16.27
CA ARG A 113 5.57 -8.51 17.04
C ARG A 113 6.16 -7.10 17.08
N GLU A 114 7.44 -6.97 16.74
CA GLU A 114 8.17 -5.71 16.78
C GLU A 114 8.05 -4.96 15.43
N ILE A 115 7.97 -3.64 15.49
CA ILE A 115 8.01 -2.79 14.30
C ILE A 115 9.48 -2.47 14.04
N GLU A 116 10.05 -3.02 12.97
CA GLU A 116 11.36 -2.57 12.48
C GLU A 116 11.21 -1.19 11.84
N VAL A 117 11.87 -0.20 12.42
CA VAL A 117 11.99 1.15 11.87
C VAL A 117 13.46 1.52 11.88
N PHE A 118 14.04 1.76 10.70
CA PHE A 118 15.46 2.13 10.56
C PHE A 118 16.41 1.14 11.26
N GLY A 119 16.13 -0.16 11.18
CA GLY A 119 16.94 -1.21 11.79
C GLY A 119 16.85 -1.29 13.32
N SER A 120 15.94 -0.54 13.95
CA SER A 120 15.62 -0.66 15.37
C SER A 120 14.22 -1.24 15.51
N SER A 121 14.10 -2.31 16.28
CA SER A 121 12.82 -2.91 16.58
C SER A 121 12.17 -2.16 17.74
N LEU A 122 10.98 -1.61 17.49
CA LEU A 122 10.17 -0.97 18.51
C LEU A 122 9.19 -2.00 19.07
N ASP A 123 9.15 -2.13 20.40
CA ASP A 123 8.18 -2.91 21.18
C ASP A 123 6.76 -2.30 21.07
N LEU A 124 6.26 -2.17 19.86
CA LEU A 124 4.92 -1.69 19.55
C LEU A 124 4.13 -2.86 18.97
N ILE A 125 2.96 -3.14 19.56
CA ILE A 125 2.05 -4.19 19.08
C ILE A 125 1.74 -3.96 17.60
N SER A 126 2.31 -4.80 16.72
CA SER A 126 2.11 -4.70 15.28
C SER A 126 1.10 -5.74 14.79
N TYR A 127 -0.15 -5.32 14.60
CA TYR A 127 -1.17 -6.18 13.99
C TYR A 127 -0.85 -6.47 12.52
N SER A 128 -1.15 -7.70 12.07
CA SER A 128 -0.86 -8.18 10.72
C SER A 128 -1.82 -7.65 9.66
N PHE A 129 -3.07 -7.37 10.04
CA PHE A 129 -4.13 -7.03 9.11
C PHE A 129 -4.78 -5.66 9.40
N PRO A 130 -5.03 -4.83 8.37
CA PRO A 130 -4.54 -4.95 7.00
C PRO A 130 -3.08 -4.48 6.86
N SER A 131 -2.39 -4.91 5.79
CA SER A 131 -0.98 -4.56 5.55
C SER A 131 -0.79 -3.05 5.35
N GLY A 132 0.03 -2.44 6.23
CA GLY A 132 0.37 -1.01 6.15
C GLY A 132 1.27 -0.67 4.96
N HIS A 133 2.27 -1.51 4.68
CA HIS A 133 3.16 -1.33 3.52
C HIS A 133 2.36 -1.33 2.22
N THR A 134 1.54 -2.37 2.02
CA THR A 134 0.71 -2.50 0.82
C THR A 134 -0.22 -1.31 0.64
N MET A 135 -0.91 -0.88 1.71
CA MET A 135 -1.83 0.26 1.62
C MET A 135 -1.11 1.56 1.22
N ARG A 136 0.04 1.86 1.85
CA ARG A 136 0.81 3.08 1.55
C ARG A 136 1.44 3.02 0.16
N SER A 137 2.00 1.88 -0.25
CA SER A 137 2.52 1.67 -1.61
C SER A 137 1.44 1.87 -2.66
N VAL A 138 0.26 1.29 -2.47
CA VAL A 138 -0.85 1.42 -3.42
C VAL A 138 -1.31 2.88 -3.53
N ILE A 139 -1.44 3.59 -2.41
CA ILE A 139 -1.80 5.02 -2.43
C ILE A 139 -0.76 5.83 -3.21
N LEU A 140 0.53 5.62 -2.91
CA LEU A 140 1.63 6.31 -3.58
C LEU A 140 1.66 6.02 -5.09
N LEU A 141 1.64 4.75 -5.48
CA LEU A 141 1.72 4.33 -6.88
C LEU A 141 0.49 4.79 -7.68
N LEU A 142 -0.72 4.66 -7.14
CA LEU A 142 -1.94 5.15 -7.81
C LEU A 142 -1.95 6.67 -7.94
N PHE A 143 -1.43 7.39 -6.96
CA PHE A 143 -1.29 8.84 -7.04
C PHE A 143 -0.25 9.23 -8.11
N VAL A 144 0.90 8.54 -8.16
CA VAL A 144 1.91 8.73 -9.21
C VAL A 144 1.31 8.46 -10.60
N ILE A 145 0.57 7.37 -10.77
CA ILE A 145 -0.19 7.06 -11.99
C ILE A 145 -1.17 8.19 -12.33
N TYR A 146 -1.90 8.70 -11.35
CA TYR A 146 -2.87 9.78 -11.55
C TYR A 146 -2.20 11.05 -12.10
N ILE A 147 -1.08 11.48 -11.52
CA ILE A 147 -0.37 12.69 -11.96
C ILE A 147 0.36 12.51 -13.29
N THR A 148 0.59 11.28 -13.80
CA THR A 148 1.16 11.10 -15.15
C THR A 148 0.34 11.80 -16.23
N LYS A 149 -0.97 11.98 -16.01
CA LYS A 149 -1.87 12.69 -16.93
C LYS A 149 -1.61 14.19 -16.99
N SER A 150 -1.04 14.80 -15.94
CA SER A 150 -0.70 16.23 -15.93
C SER A 150 0.73 16.50 -16.40
N LEU A 151 1.53 15.47 -16.71
CA LEU A 151 2.88 15.64 -17.21
C LEU A 151 2.90 16.08 -18.69
N THR A 152 3.61 17.17 -18.97
CA THR A 152 3.75 17.73 -20.33
C THR A 152 4.59 16.84 -21.26
N LYS A 153 5.63 16.20 -20.72
CA LYS A 153 6.51 15.30 -21.48
C LYS A 153 5.91 13.89 -21.53
N ARG A 154 5.29 13.55 -22.67
CA ARG A 154 4.59 12.27 -22.89
C ARG A 154 5.45 11.01 -22.67
N TRP A 155 6.75 11.05 -22.99
CA TRP A 155 7.63 9.90 -22.77
C TRP A 155 7.93 9.67 -21.28
N ILE A 156 8.11 10.75 -20.50
CA ILE A 156 8.26 10.67 -19.04
C ILE A 156 6.99 10.09 -18.42
N ALA A 157 5.82 10.59 -18.85
CA ALA A 157 4.54 10.07 -18.40
C ALA A 157 4.39 8.56 -18.64
N LYS A 158 4.79 8.07 -19.82
CA LYS A 158 4.76 6.63 -20.14
C LYS A 158 5.72 5.82 -19.27
N VAL A 159 6.97 6.29 -19.09
CA VAL A 159 7.96 5.58 -18.27
C VAL A 159 7.50 5.51 -16.82
N VAL A 160 7.06 6.63 -16.24
CA VAL A 160 6.54 6.68 -14.86
C VAL A 160 5.32 5.79 -14.70
N PHE A 161 4.39 5.79 -15.67
CA PHE A 161 3.21 4.93 -15.65
C PHE A 161 3.58 3.45 -15.67
N ILE A 162 4.50 3.04 -16.55
CA ILE A 162 4.96 1.64 -16.64
C ILE A 162 5.63 1.23 -15.33
N ILE A 163 6.56 2.03 -14.82
CA ILE A 163 7.26 1.73 -13.57
C ILE A 163 6.28 1.61 -12.40
N SER A 164 5.23 2.44 -12.36
CA SER A 164 4.28 2.43 -11.23
C SER A 164 3.29 1.26 -11.24
N ILE A 165 3.24 0.49 -12.34
CA ILE A 165 2.40 -0.72 -12.45
C ILE A 165 3.11 -1.96 -11.91
N PHE A 166 4.44 -1.97 -11.96
CA PHE A 166 5.29 -3.07 -11.51
C PHE A 166 5.78 -2.82 -10.08
#